data_AF-A0A453T6L8-F1
#
_entry.id   AF-A0A453T6L8-F1
#
_cell.length_a   1.000
_cell.length_b   1.000
_cell.length_c   1.000
_cell.angle_alpha   90.00
_cell.angle_beta   90.00
_cell.angle_gamma   90.00
#
_symmetry.space_group_name_H-M   'P 1'
#
loop_
_entity.id
_entity.type
_entity.pdbx_description
1 polymer ?
#
loop_
_entity_poly.entity_id
_entity_poly.type
_entity_poly.pdbx_seq_one_letter_code
_entity_poly.pdbx_strand_id
1 'polypeptide(L)' 'LEEVEVNGFQGCGQEIDLLKLISQCAPMLKKTTMMLSEETSASNDECAKI' A
#
# COMPACT_ATOMS: atom_id res chain seq x y z
N LEU A 1 6.77 4.26 17.31
CA LEU A 1 6.97 4.65 15.90
C LEU A 1 5.75 5.45 15.49
N GLU A 2 5.89 6.70 15.08
CA GLU A 2 4.75 7.57 14.71
C GLU A 2 4.48 7.61 13.21
N GLU A 3 5.51 7.38 12.38
CA GLU A 3 5.37 7.38 10.93
C GLU A 3 6.12 6.20 10.30
N VAL A 4 5.56 5.66 9.21
CA VAL A 4 6.14 4.58 8.41
C VAL A 4 6.12 4.99 6.94
N GLU A 5 7.22 4.72 6.23
CA GLU A 5 7.33 4.88 4.78
C GLU A 5 7.74 3.53 4.16
N VAL A 6 7.00 3.11 3.14
CA VAL A 6 7.26 1.90 2.35
C VAL A 6 7.38 2.30 0.89
N ASN A 7 8.51 1.97 0.27
CA ASN A 7 8.81 2.28 -1.12
C ASN A 7 8.72 1.01 -1.98
N GLY A 8 8.29 1.16 -3.23
CA GLY A 8 8.18 0.04 -4.18
C GLY A 8 7.03 -0.92 -3.88
N PHE A 9 5.93 -0.42 -3.30
CA PHE A 9 4.75 -1.21 -2.95
C PHE A 9 4.03 -1.68 -4.22
N GLN A 10 3.94 -2.97 -4.45
CA GLN A 10 3.23 -3.54 -5.60
C GLN A 10 1.71 -3.54 -5.43
N GLY A 11 1.21 -3.46 -4.19
CA GLY A 11 -0.21 -3.38 -3.87
C GLY A 11 -0.95 -4.71 -3.94
N CYS A 12 -0.24 -5.84 -3.89
CA CYS A 12 -0.88 -7.16 -3.98
C CYS A 12 -0.25 -8.20 -3.03
N GLY A 13 -1.00 -9.27 -2.77
CA GLY A 13 -0.53 -10.39 -1.97
C GLY A 13 -0.10 -9.98 -0.55
N GLN A 14 1.12 -10.38 -0.18
CA GLN A 14 1.64 -10.28 1.18
C GLN A 14 1.86 -8.84 1.66
N GLU A 15 1.99 -7.89 0.73
CA GLU A 15 2.17 -6.48 1.05
C GLU A 15 0.92 -5.85 1.67
N ILE A 16 -0.27 -6.33 1.28
CA ILE A 16 -1.54 -5.91 1.90
C ILE A 16 -1.61 -6.43 3.35
N ASP A 17 -1.08 -7.63 3.60
CA ASP A 17 -1.08 -8.19 4.95
C ASP A 17 -0.09 -7.45 5.87
N LEU A 18 1.02 -6.94 5.32
CA LEU A 18 1.90 -6.01 6.03
C LEU A 18 1.16 -4.73 6.46
N LEU A 19 0.34 -4.13 5.58
CA LEU A 19 -0.47 -2.95 5.93
C LEU A 19 -1.45 -3.26 7.08
N LYS A 20 -2.11 -4.42 7.03
CA LYS A 20 -3.01 -4.87 8.10
C LYS A 20 -2.27 -5.04 9.42
N LEU A 21 -1.09 -5.67 9.40
CA LEU A 21 -0.28 -5.90 10.59
C LEU A 21 0.17 -4.58 11.22
N ILE A 22 0.62 -3.63 10.40
CA ILE A 22 0.99 -2.28 10.85
C ILE A 22 -0.20 -1.61 11.54
N SER A 23 -1.39 -1.68 10.93
CA SER A 23 -2.62 -1.10 11.52
C SER A 23 -3.02 -1.76 12.83
N GLN A 24 -2.72 -3.05 13.03
CA GLN A 24 -3.07 -3.79 14.25
C GLN A 24 -2.06 -3.59 15.38
N CYS A 25 -0.78 -3.53 15.04
CA CYS A 25 0.30 -3.58 16.03
C CYS A 25 0.89 -2.21 16.38
N ALA A 26 0.57 -1.16 15.63
CA ALA A 26 1.14 0.18 15.85
C ALA A 26 0.06 1.21 16.24
N PRO A 27 -0.53 1.12 17.44
CA PRO A 27 -1.61 2.02 17.88
C PRO A 27 -1.17 3.49 18.04
N MET A 28 0.15 3.76 18.05
CA MET A 28 0.71 5.12 18.11
C MET A 28 1.09 5.66 16.74
N LEU A 29 0.85 4.91 15.67
CA LEU A 29 1.18 5.30 14.31
C LEU A 29 0.18 6.35 13.82
N LYS A 30 0.69 7.51 13.44
CA LYS A 30 -0.07 8.66 12.95
C LYS A 30 -0.17 8.66 11.43
N LYS A 31 0.87 8.17 10.75
CA LYS A 31 0.96 8.22 9.28
C LYS A 31 1.65 6.98 8.72
N THR A 32 1.08 6.44 7.65
CA THR A 32 1.74 5.45 6.80
C THR A 32 1.73 5.97 5.38
N THR A 33 2.90 6.03 4.76
CA THR A 33 3.08 6.42 3.35
C THR A 33 3.56 5.20 2.57
N MET A 34 2.84 4.84 1.51
CA MET A 34 3.20 3.71 0.64
C MET A 34 3.37 4.25 -0.78
N MET A 35 4.59 4.23 -1.29
CA MET A 35 4.89 4.59 -2.68
C MET A 35 4.83 3.33 -3.53
N LEU A 36 3.95 3.36 -4.53
CA LEU A 36 3.82 2.24 -5.45
C LEU A 36 5.08 2.06 -6.30
N SER A 37 5.41 0.81 -6.65
CA SER A 37 6.43 0.54 -7.66
C SER A 37 6.02 1.14 -9.01
N GLU A 38 6.97 1.65 -9.80
CA GLU A 38 6.71 2.24 -11.13
C GLU A 38 6.21 1.20 -12.16
N GLU A 39 6.26 -0.09 -11.82
CA GLU A 39 5.77 -1.20 -12.62
C GLU A 39 4.24 -1.22 -12.69
N THR A 40 3.68 -0.35 -13.53
CA THR A 40 2.28 -0.47 -13.94
C THR A 40 2.20 -1.53 -15.04
N SER A 41 1.68 -2.72 -14.73
CA SER A 41 1.09 -3.54 -15.78
C SER A 41 -0.07 -2.71 -16.34
N ALA A 42 0.01 -2.30 -17.60
CA ALA A 42 -1.10 -1.61 -18.26
C ALA A 42 -2.35 -2.47 -18.12
N SER A 43 -3.23 -2.09 -17.19
CA SER A 43 -4.54 -2.69 -17.06
C SER A 43 -5.32 -2.19 -18.26
N ASN A 44 -5.52 -3.05 -19.26
CA ASN A 44 -6.43 -2.79 -20.38
C ASN A 44 -7.90 -2.74 -19.93
N ASP A 45 -8.22 -2.93 -18.65
CA ASP A 45 -9.51 -2.51 -18.11
C ASP A 45 -9.51 -0.98 -18.01
N GLU A 46 -9.90 -0.38 -19.14
CA GLU A 46 -10.54 0.93 -19.20
C GLU A 46 -11.47 1.05 -17.98
N CYS A 47 -11.21 2.03 -17.12
CA CYS A 47 -12.12 2.38 -16.03
C CYS A 47 -13.52 2.54 -16.63
N ALA A 48 -14.36 1.51 -16.54
CA ALA A 48 -15.73 1.59 -16.96
C ALA A 48 -16.39 2.64 -16.07
N LYS A 49 -16.61 3.81 -16.66
CA LYS A 49 -17.29 4.93 -16.03
C LYS A 49 -18.68 4.44 -15.62
N ILE A 50 -18.89 4.33 -14.31
CA ILE A 50 -20.21 4.03 -13.70
C ILE A 50 -21.17 5.19 -13.94
#